data_AF-A0A3A0GAS3-F1
#
_entry.id   AF-A0A3A0GAS3-F1
#
_cell.length_a   1.000
_cell.length_b   1.000
_cell.length_c   1.000
_cell.angle_alpha   90.00
_cell.angle_beta   90.00
_cell.angle_gamma   90.00
#
_symmetry.space_group_name_H-M   'P 1'
#
loop_
_entity.id
_entity.type
_entity.pdbx_description
1 polymer ?
#
loop_
_entity_poly.entity_id
_entity_poly.type
_entity_poly.pdbx_seq_one_letter_code
_entity_poly.pdbx_strand_id
1 'polypeptide(L)'
;MQVKDKYDEVFQIEMEGWAYGLANYPGEIFPELVFRVLRELEPSFIAAIEHHYAFNILEVSSNFSRSAKYLVHEMDIAFYILTLFPHPSRFKEEGQFTMASVIDQVEKAYGGALERMEKKWKWDAAYESELSKDPDLKVAHETMLAAAKKEAEDIVKKAP
;
A
#
# COMPACT_ATOMS: atom_id res chain seq x y z
N MET A 1 5.92 -27.25 -18.30
CA MET A 1 6.14 -27.16 -16.85
C MET A 1 5.95 -25.70 -16.49
N GLN A 2 4.76 -25.31 -16.04
CA GLN A 2 4.47 -23.93 -15.64
C GLN A 2 5.20 -23.69 -14.32
N VAL A 3 6.16 -22.77 -14.31
CA VAL A 3 6.76 -22.26 -13.08
C VAL A 3 5.60 -21.63 -12.30
N LYS A 4 5.22 -22.24 -11.17
CA LYS A 4 4.36 -21.57 -10.19
C LYS A 4 5.10 -20.30 -9.80
N ASP A 5 4.49 -19.15 -10.04
CA ASP A 5 5.01 -17.85 -9.60
C ASP A 5 5.34 -17.95 -8.11
N LYS A 6 6.63 -17.87 -7.76
CA LYS A 6 7.13 -17.86 -6.39
C LYS A 6 7.03 -16.46 -5.78
N TYR A 7 5.96 -15.74 -6.13
CA TYR A 7 5.81 -14.36 -5.70
C TYR A 7 5.63 -14.28 -4.17
N ASP A 8 5.11 -15.35 -3.56
CA ASP A 8 5.07 -15.53 -2.10
C ASP A 8 6.45 -15.41 -1.46
N GLU A 9 7.45 -16.13 -1.97
CA GLU A 9 8.83 -16.10 -1.47
C GLU A 9 9.45 -14.70 -1.65
N VAL A 10 9.25 -14.08 -2.83
CA VAL A 10 9.76 -12.74 -3.12
C VAL A 10 9.14 -11.70 -2.20
N PHE A 11 7.82 -11.74 -2.01
CA PHE A 11 7.09 -10.82 -1.15
C PHE A 11 7.53 -10.96 0.31
N GLN A 12 7.68 -12.19 0.80
CA GLN A 12 8.13 -12.45 2.17
C GLN A 12 9.54 -11.88 2.41
N ILE A 13 10.49 -12.17 1.51
CA ILE A 13 11.86 -11.65 1.60
C ILE A 13 11.85 -10.11 1.61
N GLU A 14 11.03 -9.48 0.77
CA GLU A 14 10.94 -8.03 0.73
C GLU A 14 10.38 -7.46 2.04
N MET A 15 9.25 -7.97 2.53
CA MET A 15 8.64 -7.50 3.79
C MET A 15 9.58 -7.68 4.99
N GLU A 16 10.27 -8.82 5.06
CA GLU A 16 11.28 -9.10 6.10
C GLU A 16 12.48 -8.15 6.00
N GLY A 17 12.97 -7.89 4.78
CA GLY A 17 14.06 -6.96 4.53
C GLY A 17 13.75 -5.55 5.00
N TRP A 18 12.55 -5.05 4.70
CA TRP A 18 12.10 -3.73 5.15
C TRP A 18 11.87 -3.67 6.67
N ALA A 19 11.25 -4.69 7.25
CA ALA A 19 11.08 -4.77 8.69
C ALA A 19 12.43 -4.80 9.43
N TYR A 20 13.38 -5.60 8.93
CA TYR A 20 14.75 -5.65 9.46
C TYR A 20 15.46 -4.29 9.33
N GLY A 21 15.36 -3.65 8.17
CA GLY A 21 15.92 -2.32 7.92
C GLY A 21 15.38 -1.27 8.88
N LEU A 22 14.07 -1.31 9.16
CA LEU A 22 13.43 -0.44 10.14
C LEU A 22 13.95 -0.71 11.56
N ALA A 23 14.02 -1.98 11.98
CA ALA A 23 14.47 -2.35 13.32
C ALA A 23 15.93 -1.96 13.62
N ASN A 24 16.78 -1.95 12.60
CA ASN A 24 18.22 -1.65 12.70
C ASN A 24 18.59 -0.26 12.17
N TYR A 25 17.59 0.60 11.91
CA TYR A 25 17.84 1.95 11.42
C TYR A 25 18.68 2.73 12.45
N PRO A 26 19.84 3.31 12.07
CA PRO A 26 20.74 3.98 13.01
C PRO A 26 20.21 5.35 13.48
N GLY A 27 19.22 5.90 12.78
CA GLY A 27 18.56 7.15 13.15
C GLY A 27 17.33 6.95 14.03
N GLU A 28 16.63 8.05 14.28
CA GLU A 28 15.36 8.02 15.01
C GLU A 28 14.22 7.47 14.14
N ILE A 29 13.41 6.59 14.71
CA ILE A 29 12.18 6.08 14.11
C ILE A 29 11.01 6.87 14.70
N PHE A 30 10.22 7.49 13.83
CA PHE A 30 8.99 8.22 14.17
C PHE A 30 7.82 7.67 13.34
N PRO A 31 6.55 7.82 13.77
CA PRO A 31 5.39 7.22 13.10
C PRO A 31 5.32 7.49 11.59
N GLU A 32 5.59 8.72 11.17
CA GLU A 32 5.52 9.14 9.78
C GLU A 32 6.55 8.44 8.89
N LEU A 33 7.71 8.05 9.44
CA LEU A 33 8.70 7.26 8.72
C LEU A 33 8.15 5.86 8.42
N VAL A 34 7.46 5.24 9.39
CA VAL A 34 6.86 3.90 9.23
C VAL A 34 5.81 3.93 8.11
N PHE A 35 4.89 4.90 8.14
CA PHE A 35 3.88 5.04 7.10
C PHE A 35 4.49 5.40 5.74
N ARG A 36 5.58 6.18 5.70
CA ARG A 36 6.29 6.44 4.45
C ARG A 36 6.86 5.15 3.86
N VAL A 37 7.52 4.32 4.66
CA VAL A 37 8.03 3.01 4.20
C VAL A 37 6.89 2.14 3.65
N LEU A 38 5.77 2.06 4.37
CA LEU A 38 4.59 1.31 3.91
C LEU A 38 4.04 1.85 2.59
N ARG A 39 4.06 3.17 2.38
CA ARG A 39 3.65 3.79 1.12
C ARG A 39 4.60 3.43 -0.03
N GLU A 40 5.91 3.42 0.21
CA GLU A 40 6.88 2.98 -0.81
C GLU A 40 6.70 1.49 -1.17
N LEU A 41 6.11 0.70 -0.29
CA LEU A 41 5.74 -0.71 -0.51
C LEU A 41 4.40 -0.91 -1.22
N GLU A 42 3.66 0.16 -1.56
CA GLU A 42 2.41 0.08 -2.31
C GLU A 42 2.51 -0.80 -3.57
N PRO A 43 3.54 -0.67 -4.44
CA PRO A 43 3.67 -1.51 -5.63
C PRO A 43 3.76 -3.00 -5.29
N SER A 44 4.43 -3.37 -4.19
CA SER A 44 4.60 -4.76 -3.76
C SER A 44 3.28 -5.38 -3.30
N PHE A 45 2.45 -4.60 -2.60
CA PHE A 45 1.11 -5.03 -2.21
C PHE A 45 0.18 -5.21 -3.42
N ILE A 46 0.23 -4.28 -4.38
CA ILE A 46 -0.55 -4.38 -5.62
C ILE A 46 -0.11 -5.61 -6.42
N ALA A 47 1.20 -5.81 -6.59
CA ALA A 47 1.74 -6.96 -7.30
C ALA A 47 1.39 -8.28 -6.61
N ALA A 48 1.32 -8.34 -5.27
CA ALA A 48 0.82 -9.52 -4.56
C ALA A 48 -0.61 -9.90 -5.00
N ILE A 49 -1.49 -8.90 -5.16
CA ILE A 49 -2.86 -9.11 -5.62
C ILE A 49 -2.89 -9.53 -7.10
N GLU A 50 -2.06 -8.92 -7.94
CA GLU A 50 -1.95 -9.25 -9.38
C GLU A 50 -1.45 -10.69 -9.60
N HIS A 51 -0.55 -11.18 -8.75
CA HIS A 51 -0.06 -12.57 -8.74
C HIS A 51 -0.93 -13.52 -7.90
N HIS A 52 -2.12 -13.09 -7.49
CA HIS A 52 -3.10 -13.90 -6.73
C HIS A 52 -2.56 -14.44 -5.40
N TYR A 53 -1.63 -13.72 -4.80
CA TYR A 53 -1.06 -14.02 -3.49
C TYR A 53 -1.78 -13.24 -2.38
N ALA A 54 -2.68 -13.94 -1.68
CA ALA A 54 -3.36 -13.40 -0.51
C ALA A 54 -2.43 -13.42 0.71
N PHE A 55 -1.57 -12.41 0.81
CA PHE A 55 -0.64 -12.27 1.94
C PHE A 55 -1.39 -12.05 3.27
N ASN A 56 -0.70 -12.36 4.38
CA ASN A 56 -1.22 -12.17 5.72
C ASN A 56 -0.97 -10.73 6.19
N ILE A 57 -1.95 -9.84 5.98
CA ILE A 57 -1.82 -8.42 6.32
C ILE A 57 -1.64 -8.18 7.83
N LEU A 58 -2.19 -9.05 8.68
CA LEU A 58 -2.05 -8.93 10.14
C LEU A 58 -0.61 -9.24 10.57
N GLU A 59 0.00 -10.26 9.98
CA GLU A 59 1.39 -10.62 10.23
C GLU A 59 2.35 -9.54 9.72
N VAL A 60 2.13 -9.04 8.49
CA VAL A 60 2.90 -7.90 7.96
C VAL A 60 2.79 -6.72 8.91
N SER A 61 1.58 -6.37 9.34
CA SER A 61 1.35 -5.23 10.23
C SER A 61 2.01 -5.38 11.60
N SER A 62 1.93 -6.58 12.18
CA SER A 62 2.59 -6.90 13.45
C SER A 62 4.13 -6.86 13.32
N ASN A 63 4.69 -7.33 12.19
CA ASN A 63 6.12 -7.26 11.92
C ASN A 63 6.63 -5.81 11.84
N PHE A 64 5.92 -4.93 11.11
CA PHE A 64 6.27 -3.51 11.06
C PHE A 64 6.10 -2.82 12.41
N SER A 65 5.00 -3.08 13.13
CA SER A 65 4.78 -2.54 14.48
C SER A 65 5.92 -2.92 15.43
N ARG A 66 6.28 -4.21 15.49
CA ARG A 66 7.40 -4.71 16.32
C ARG A 66 8.74 -4.11 15.93
N SER A 67 9.02 -4.03 14.63
CA SER A 67 10.27 -3.46 14.11
C SER A 67 10.38 -1.96 14.42
N ALA A 68 9.24 -1.25 14.45
CA ALA A 68 9.15 0.12 14.92
C ALA A 68 9.07 0.26 16.46
N LYS A 69 9.34 -0.81 17.22
CA LYS A 69 9.24 -0.85 18.70
C LYS A 69 7.86 -0.43 19.22
N TYR A 70 6.82 -0.85 18.52
CA TYR A 70 5.41 -0.56 18.81
C TYR A 70 5.04 0.93 18.80
N LEU A 71 5.84 1.76 18.13
CA LEU A 71 5.57 3.18 17.99
C LEU A 71 4.26 3.46 17.22
N VAL A 72 3.88 2.55 16.33
CA VAL A 72 2.63 2.56 15.59
C VAL A 72 1.91 1.24 15.87
N HIS A 73 0.61 1.31 16.15
CA HIS A 73 -0.19 0.13 16.43
C HIS A 73 -0.40 -0.69 15.14
N GLU A 74 -0.33 -2.02 15.23
CA GLU A 74 -0.52 -2.93 14.09
C GLU A 74 -1.86 -2.73 13.37
N MET A 75 -2.92 -2.41 14.11
CA MET A 75 -4.23 -2.04 13.54
C MET A 75 -4.10 -0.84 12.58
N ASP A 76 -3.40 0.22 12.99
CA ASP A 76 -3.24 1.43 12.16
C ASP A 76 -2.44 1.12 10.89
N ILE A 77 -1.44 0.26 11.00
CA ILE A 77 -0.65 -0.23 9.86
C ILE A 77 -1.54 -1.05 8.92
N ALA A 78 -2.36 -1.97 9.44
CA ALA A 78 -3.25 -2.80 8.63
C ALA A 78 -4.24 -1.95 7.83
N PHE A 79 -4.91 -1.00 8.50
CA PHE A 79 -5.81 -0.07 7.81
C PHE A 79 -5.07 0.81 6.81
N TYR A 80 -3.87 1.28 7.14
CA TYR A 80 -3.06 2.06 6.22
C TYR A 80 -2.73 1.28 4.95
N ILE A 81 -2.27 0.03 5.07
CA ILE A 81 -2.01 -0.85 3.91
C ILE A 81 -3.26 -1.00 3.06
N LEU A 82 -4.45 -1.20 3.66
CA LEU A 82 -5.70 -1.25 2.89
C LEU A 82 -5.98 0.06 2.13
N THR A 83 -5.62 1.22 2.69
CA THR A 83 -5.77 2.49 1.96
C THR A 83 -4.86 2.62 0.75
N LEU A 84 -3.84 1.76 0.60
CA LEU A 84 -3.01 1.71 -0.60
C LEU A 84 -3.66 0.87 -1.71
N PHE A 85 -4.75 0.15 -1.42
CA PHE A 85 -5.42 -0.67 -2.43
C PHE A 85 -6.22 0.21 -3.41
N PRO A 86 -6.00 0.03 -4.73
CA PRO A 86 -6.81 0.69 -5.74
C PRO A 86 -8.21 0.07 -5.80
N HIS A 87 -9.10 0.68 -6.57
CA HIS A 87 -10.45 0.16 -6.77
C HIS A 87 -10.39 -1.30 -7.32
N PRO A 88 -11.23 -2.25 -6.84
CA PRO A 88 -11.18 -3.66 -7.25
C PRO A 88 -11.32 -3.87 -8.76
N SER A 89 -12.04 -2.98 -9.45
CA SER A 89 -12.20 -2.99 -10.92
C SER A 89 -10.88 -2.88 -11.69
N ARG A 90 -9.78 -2.45 -11.05
CA ARG A 90 -8.44 -2.46 -11.65
C ARG A 90 -7.92 -3.89 -11.87
N PHE A 91 -8.43 -4.88 -11.13
CA PHE A 91 -8.00 -6.27 -11.23
C PHE A 91 -9.02 -7.13 -11.99
N LYS A 92 -8.52 -8.26 -12.51
CA LYS A 92 -9.37 -9.38 -12.95
C LYS A 92 -10.02 -10.07 -11.75
N GLU A 93 -10.99 -10.94 -12.02
CA GLU A 93 -11.78 -11.65 -10.99
C GLU A 93 -10.92 -12.33 -9.91
N GLU A 94 -9.85 -13.03 -10.31
CA GLU A 94 -8.93 -13.71 -9.37
C GLU A 94 -8.21 -12.71 -8.44
N GLY A 95 -7.80 -11.55 -8.98
CA GLY A 95 -7.21 -10.47 -8.19
C GLY A 95 -8.24 -9.79 -7.28
N GLN A 96 -9.48 -9.61 -7.74
CA GLN A 96 -10.58 -9.09 -6.90
C GLN A 96 -10.85 -10.02 -5.71
N PHE A 97 -10.87 -11.34 -5.96
CA PHE A 97 -11.03 -12.34 -4.91
C PHE A 97 -9.86 -12.34 -3.92
N THR A 98 -8.63 -12.20 -4.43
CA THR A 98 -7.41 -12.11 -3.60
C THR A 98 -7.45 -10.86 -2.72
N MET A 99 -7.77 -9.70 -3.29
CA MET A 99 -7.95 -8.45 -2.55
C MET A 99 -9.03 -8.59 -1.47
N ALA A 100 -10.20 -9.14 -1.82
CA ALA A 100 -11.29 -9.37 -0.86
C ALA A 100 -10.84 -10.27 0.30
N SER A 101 -10.05 -11.32 0.00
CA SER A 101 -9.49 -12.22 1.02
C SER A 101 -8.52 -11.52 1.97
N VAL A 102 -7.76 -10.53 1.50
CA VAL A 102 -6.88 -9.72 2.36
C VAL A 102 -7.71 -8.75 3.21
N ILE A 103 -8.71 -8.07 2.64
CA ILE A 103 -9.60 -7.16 3.37
C ILE A 103 -10.37 -7.89 4.47
N ASP A 104 -10.85 -9.09 4.20
CA ASP A 104 -11.62 -9.91 5.15
C ASP A 104 -10.80 -10.30 6.39
N GLN A 105 -9.46 -10.41 6.28
CA GLN A 105 -8.60 -10.62 7.45
C GLN A 105 -8.69 -9.44 8.43
N VAL A 106 -8.67 -8.21 7.91
CA VAL A 106 -8.77 -6.98 8.72
C VAL A 106 -10.19 -6.80 9.25
N GLU A 107 -11.20 -7.09 8.43
CA GLU A 107 -12.61 -7.05 8.85
C GLU A 107 -12.86 -8.00 10.05
N LYS A 108 -12.36 -9.23 9.96
CA LYS A 108 -12.50 -10.22 11.05
C LYS A 108 -11.74 -9.82 12.31
N ALA A 109 -10.58 -9.19 12.17
CA ALA A 109 -9.73 -8.83 13.32
C ALA A 109 -10.20 -7.55 14.02
N TYR A 110 -10.60 -6.53 13.27
CA TYR A 110 -10.83 -5.17 13.79
C TYR A 110 -12.19 -4.57 13.43
N GLY A 111 -12.87 -5.10 12.41
CA GLY A 111 -14.16 -4.60 11.92
C GLY A 111 -14.06 -3.28 11.14
N GLY A 112 -15.02 -3.04 10.25
CA GLY A 112 -15.16 -1.75 9.53
C GLY A 112 -14.13 -1.51 8.43
N ALA A 113 -13.38 -2.54 8.02
CA ALA A 113 -12.49 -2.51 6.87
C ALA A 113 -13.28 -2.36 5.56
N LEU A 114 -14.34 -3.16 5.41
CA LEU A 114 -15.20 -3.11 4.21
C LEU A 114 -15.85 -1.73 4.03
N GLU A 115 -16.43 -1.17 5.10
CA GLU A 115 -17.07 0.15 5.06
C GLU A 115 -16.08 1.25 4.67
N ARG A 116 -14.87 1.23 5.25
CA ARG A 116 -13.83 2.21 4.95
C ARG A 116 -13.35 2.11 3.51
N MET A 117 -13.16 0.89 2.99
CA MET A 117 -12.75 0.68 1.61
C MET A 117 -13.82 1.08 0.62
N GLU A 118 -15.08 0.72 0.87
CA GLU A 118 -16.21 1.15 0.05
C GLU A 118 -16.32 2.68 0.01
N LYS A 119 -16.19 3.34 1.17
CA LYS A 119 -16.20 4.80 1.25
C LYS A 119 -15.06 5.38 0.42
N LYS A 120 -13.81 4.95 0.65
CA LYS A 120 -12.63 5.42 -0.10
C LYS A 120 -12.86 5.30 -1.61
N TRP A 121 -13.24 4.12 -2.09
CA TRP A 121 -13.41 3.86 -3.51
C TRP A 121 -14.54 4.68 -4.15
N LYS A 122 -15.61 4.99 -3.41
CA LYS A 122 -16.63 5.94 -3.88
C LYS A 122 -16.06 7.36 -4.05
N TRP A 123 -15.20 7.80 -3.12
CA TRP A 123 -14.51 9.09 -3.24
C TRP A 123 -13.56 9.11 -4.43
N ASP A 124 -12.75 8.06 -4.60
CA ASP A 124 -11.82 7.94 -5.72
C ASP A 124 -12.56 8.00 -7.07
N ALA A 125 -13.64 7.24 -7.21
CA ALA A 125 -14.45 7.22 -8.43
C ALA A 125 -15.14 8.56 -8.73
N ALA A 126 -15.61 9.27 -7.69
CA ALA A 126 -16.18 10.59 -7.85
C ALA A 126 -15.12 11.60 -8.33
N TYR A 127 -13.94 11.58 -7.71
CA TYR A 127 -12.82 12.43 -8.08
C TYR A 127 -12.37 12.20 -9.54
N GLU A 128 -12.20 10.95 -9.95
CA GLU A 128 -11.85 10.60 -11.33
C GLU A 128 -12.93 11.03 -12.33
N SER A 129 -14.21 10.91 -11.96
CA SER A 129 -15.34 11.39 -12.78
C SER A 129 -15.30 12.91 -12.99
N GLU A 130 -15.01 13.67 -11.94
CA GLU A 130 -14.88 15.13 -12.02
C GLU A 130 -13.68 15.53 -12.89
N LEU A 131 -12.54 14.88 -12.68
CA LEU A 131 -11.32 15.10 -13.46
C LEU A 131 -11.53 14.82 -14.96
N SER A 132 -12.38 13.86 -15.30
CA SER A 132 -12.70 13.51 -16.69
C SER A 132 -13.59 14.56 -17.40
N LYS A 133 -14.37 15.33 -16.64
CA LYS A 133 -15.36 16.29 -17.16
C LYS A 133 -14.78 17.69 -17.34
N ASP A 134 -13.71 18.00 -16.62
CA ASP A 134 -13.05 19.31 -16.65
C ASP A 134 -11.60 19.18 -17.17
N PRO A 135 -11.36 19.52 -18.45
CA PRO A 135 -10.04 19.47 -19.06
C PRO A 135 -9.01 20.34 -18.33
N ASP A 136 -9.43 21.47 -17.75
CA ASP A 136 -8.53 22.38 -17.04
C ASP A 136 -8.12 21.78 -15.69
N LEU A 137 -9.06 21.13 -15.00
CA LEU A 137 -8.78 20.37 -13.77
C LEU A 137 -7.83 19.19 -14.04
N LYS A 138 -8.02 18.49 -15.16
CA LYS A 138 -7.14 17.40 -15.59
C LYS A 138 -5.71 17.87 -15.85
N VAL A 139 -5.56 18.97 -16.60
CA VAL A 139 -4.24 19.57 -16.87
C VAL A 139 -3.57 20.04 -15.59
N ALA A 140 -4.32 20.65 -14.67
CA ALA A 140 -3.80 21.06 -13.37
C ALA A 140 -3.30 19.86 -12.54
N HIS A 141 -4.08 18.78 -12.48
CA HIS A 141 -3.72 17.55 -11.76
C HIS A 141 -2.49 16.86 -12.37
N GLU A 142 -2.42 16.73 -13.70
CA GLU A 142 -1.25 16.17 -14.39
C GLU A 142 0.01 17.01 -14.17
N THR A 143 -0.13 18.34 -14.17
CA THR A 143 0.98 19.27 -13.89
C THR A 143 1.48 19.14 -12.45
N MET A 144 0.57 19.01 -11.48
CA MET A 144 0.91 18.78 -10.07
C MET A 144 1.64 17.44 -9.88
N LEU A 145 1.15 16.35 -10.49
CA LEU A 145 1.80 15.04 -10.41
C LEU A 145 3.20 15.07 -11.04
N ALA A 146 3.36 15.75 -12.19
CA ALA A 146 4.66 15.91 -12.83
C ALA A 146 5.64 16.73 -11.98
N ALA A 147 5.15 17.79 -11.33
CA ALA A 147 5.96 18.60 -10.41
C ALA A 147 6.40 17.79 -9.18
N ALA A 148 5.49 17.06 -8.55
CA ALA A 148 5.79 16.21 -7.40
C ALA A 148 6.80 15.11 -7.74
N LYS A 149 6.67 14.49 -8.93
CA LYS A 149 7.62 13.48 -9.42
C LYS A 149 9.01 14.09 -9.64
N LYS A 150 9.08 15.26 -10.27
CA LYS A 150 10.34 15.98 -10.49
C LYS A 150 11.02 16.37 -9.17
N GLU A 151 10.25 16.85 -8.21
CA GLU A 151 10.75 17.20 -6.88
C GLU A 151 11.32 15.97 -6.16
N ALA A 152 10.62 14.83 -6.22
CA ALA A 152 11.12 13.57 -5.67
C ALA A 152 12.42 13.11 -6.35
N GLU A 153 12.51 13.19 -7.67
CA GLU A 153 13.73 12.86 -8.42
C GLU A 153 14.92 13.77 -8.06
N ASP A 154 14.66 15.07 -7.87
CA ASP A 154 15.68 16.04 -7.49
C ASP A 154 16.16 15.86 -6.04
N ILE A 155 15.29 15.39 -5.14
CA ILE A 155 15.66 15.00 -3.76
C ILE A 155 16.55 13.77 -3.79
N VAL A 156 16.21 12.75 -4.57
CA VAL A 156 17.03 11.52 -4.71
C VAL A 156 18.41 11.84 -5.30
N LYS A 157 18.49 12.76 -6.28
CA LYS A 157 19.78 13.19 -6.87
C LYS A 157 20.66 14.03 -5.94
N LYS A 158 20.08 14.64 -4.90
CA LYS A 158 20.78 15.48 -3.92
C LYS A 158 21.11 14.75 -2.62
N ALA A 159 20.63 13.52 -2.45
CA ALA A 159 21.02 12.68 -1.33
C ALA A 159 22.49 12.23 -1.51
N PRO A 160 23.37 12.43 -0.51
CA PRO A 160 24.79 12.12 -0.58
C PRO A 160 25.10 10.62 -0.64
#